data_AF-A0A2N1R4Z6-F1
#
_entry.id   AF-A0A2N1R4Z6-F1
#
_cell.length_a   1.000
_cell.length_b   1.000
_cell.length_c   1.000
_cell.angle_alpha   90.00
_cell.angle_beta   90.00
_cell.angle_gamma   90.00
#
_symmetry.space_group_name_H-M   'P 1'
#
loop_
_entity.id
_entity.type
_entity.pdbx_description
1 polymer ?
#
loop_
_entity_poly.entity_id
_entity_poly.type
_entity_poly.pdbx_seq_one_letter_code
_entity_poly.pdbx_strand_id
1 'polypeptide(L)'
;MVLMRLVYVVAVLGLALVGGVGASVWAYLVGMDAGLKGGAESVLFFGLILAGLEAFGLFLLVVGSRRKGKELETLTDLVRHGGTIADSRLESFGFLGVQLRSILHELSDASERKSVRIASLTGLLRAVMDLVERPLLVIGLDGNIVAASKGVTGNEAFAEMKAGESKIGEFIHDVDLRAILGEADRAHAPVEREGHMTFIPVFSVQGEITHFLIDMSKKGAIDRIASIIQGKKPARKPGDGSAGDKPRGSGFISALRARFGRPKAKDAPET
;
A
#
# COMPACT_ATOMS: atom_id res chain seq x y z
N MET A 1 -12.66 -25.52 -19.95
CA MET A 1 -13.25 -26.35 -21.02
C MET A 1 -12.23 -27.04 -21.93
N VAL A 2 -11.12 -26.40 -22.35
CA VAL A 2 -10.13 -27.01 -23.27
C VAL A 2 -9.37 -28.19 -22.65
N LEU A 3 -9.01 -28.12 -21.37
CA LEU A 3 -8.33 -29.22 -20.67
C LEU A 3 -9.22 -30.47 -20.57
N MET A 4 -10.50 -30.28 -20.27
CA MET A 4 -11.51 -31.36 -20.25
C MET A 4 -11.62 -32.03 -21.62
N ARG A 5 -11.65 -31.24 -22.71
CA ARG A 5 -11.65 -31.76 -24.09
C ARG A 5 -10.41 -32.59 -24.41
N LEU A 6 -9.23 -32.19 -23.94
CA LEU A 6 -7.99 -32.94 -24.19
C LEU A 6 -7.99 -34.29 -23.47
N VAL A 7 -8.46 -34.33 -22.22
CA VAL A 7 -8.60 -35.61 -21.48
C VAL A 7 -9.58 -36.54 -22.19
N TYR A 8 -10.72 -36.03 -22.66
CA TYR A 8 -11.66 -36.84 -23.44
C TYR A 8 -11.06 -37.33 -24.76
N VAL A 9 -10.32 -36.50 -25.48
CA VAL A 9 -9.66 -36.90 -26.74
C VAL A 9 -8.63 -38.00 -26.49
N VAL A 10 -7.78 -37.86 -25.47
CA VAL A 10 -6.80 -38.88 -25.10
C VAL A 10 -7.49 -40.17 -24.62
N ALA A 11 -8.56 -40.06 -23.84
CA ALA A 11 -9.32 -41.22 -23.38
C ALA A 11 -10.00 -41.97 -24.53
N VAL A 12 -10.64 -41.25 -25.45
CA VAL A 12 -11.32 -41.85 -26.62
C VAL A 12 -10.31 -42.52 -27.54
N LEU A 13 -9.20 -41.85 -27.88
CA LEU A 13 -8.12 -42.45 -28.69
C LEU A 13 -7.43 -43.62 -27.98
N GLY A 14 -7.24 -43.55 -26.66
CA GLY A 14 -6.69 -44.67 -25.90
C GLY A 14 -7.62 -45.89 -25.92
N LEU A 15 -8.93 -45.68 -25.81
CA LEU A 15 -9.94 -46.74 -25.85
C LEU A 15 -10.06 -47.31 -27.27
N ALA A 16 -9.97 -46.47 -28.30
CA ALA A 16 -9.91 -46.90 -29.69
C ALA A 16 -8.68 -47.76 -29.99
N LEU A 17 -7.50 -47.39 -29.48
CA LEU A 17 -6.28 -48.19 -29.60
C LEU A 17 -6.43 -49.58 -28.95
N VAL A 18 -6.93 -49.63 -27.71
CA VAL A 18 -7.15 -50.90 -27.00
C VAL A 18 -8.19 -51.75 -27.72
N GLY A 19 -9.28 -51.14 -28.18
CA GLY A 19 -10.32 -51.81 -28.96
C GLY A 19 -9.81 -52.34 -30.30
N GLY A 20 -9.02 -51.55 -31.03
CA GLY A 20 -8.45 -51.93 -32.33
C GLY A 20 -7.46 -53.08 -32.23
N VAL A 21 -6.56 -53.04 -31.23
CA VAL A 21 -5.64 -54.17 -30.96
C VAL A 21 -6.43 -55.41 -30.52
N GLY A 22 -7.39 -55.25 -29.60
CA GLY A 22 -8.23 -56.35 -29.13
C GLY A 22 -9.03 -57.01 -30.25
N ALA A 23 -9.63 -56.23 -31.14
CA ALA A 23 -10.36 -56.73 -32.30
C ALA A 23 -9.44 -57.46 -33.29
N SER A 24 -8.23 -56.95 -33.51
CA SER A 24 -7.24 -57.57 -34.40
C SER A 24 -6.75 -58.92 -33.87
N VAL A 25 -6.49 -59.02 -32.56
CA VAL A 25 -6.13 -60.28 -31.90
C VAL A 25 -7.30 -61.27 -31.92
N TRP A 26 -8.52 -60.81 -31.66
CA TRP A 26 -9.71 -61.66 -31.74
C TRP A 26 -9.93 -62.23 -33.15
N ALA A 27 -9.83 -61.37 -34.18
CA ALA A 27 -9.96 -61.79 -35.57
C ALA A 27 -8.88 -62.79 -35.99
N TYR A 28 -7.65 -62.65 -35.46
CA TYR A 28 -6.57 -63.61 -35.67
C TYR A 28 -6.90 -64.99 -35.07
N LEU A 29 -7.39 -65.04 -33.82
CA LEU A 29 -7.74 -66.29 -33.15
C LEU A 29 -8.86 -67.04 -33.91
N VAL A 30 -9.94 -66.34 -34.26
CA VAL A 30 -11.05 -66.92 -35.03
C VAL A 30 -10.60 -67.38 -36.42
N GLY A 31 -9.73 -66.62 -37.08
CA GLY A 31 -9.18 -66.99 -38.39
C GLY A 31 -8.28 -68.21 -38.35
N MET A 32 -7.55 -68.42 -37.25
CA MET A 32 -6.77 -69.64 -37.04
C MET A 32 -7.66 -70.87 -36.80
N ASP A 33 -8.71 -70.73 -35.98
CA ASP A 33 -9.67 -71.81 -35.71
C ASP A 33 -10.43 -72.24 -36.98
N ALA A 34 -10.65 -71.30 -37.91
CA ALA A 34 -11.25 -71.57 -39.22
C ALA A 34 -10.29 -72.14 -40.27
N GLY A 35 -9.01 -72.35 -39.93
CA GLY A 35 -7.99 -72.88 -40.86
C GLY A 35 -7.48 -71.88 -41.92
N LEU A 36 -7.86 -70.60 -41.84
CA LEU A 36 -7.51 -69.54 -42.80
C LEU A 36 -6.24 -68.78 -42.35
N LYS A 37 -5.12 -69.49 -42.26
CA LYS A 37 -3.87 -68.96 -41.69
C LYS A 37 -3.38 -67.66 -42.35
N GLY A 38 -3.37 -67.60 -43.69
CA GLY A 38 -2.89 -66.42 -44.41
C GLY A 38 -3.80 -65.19 -44.27
N GLY A 39 -5.11 -65.39 -44.17
CA GLY A 39 -6.07 -64.32 -43.92
C GLY A 39 -5.94 -63.76 -42.50
N ALA A 40 -5.76 -64.64 -41.51
CA ALA A 40 -5.58 -64.26 -40.11
C ALA A 40 -4.30 -63.43 -39.90
N GLU A 41 -3.17 -63.86 -40.47
CA GLU A 41 -1.88 -63.14 -40.35
C GLU A 41 -1.94 -61.74 -40.97
N SER A 42 -2.62 -61.60 -42.12
CA SER A 42 -2.79 -60.31 -42.79
C SER A 42 -3.60 -59.32 -41.95
N VAL A 43 -4.70 -59.78 -41.33
CA VAL A 43 -5.55 -58.94 -40.46
C VAL A 43 -4.78 -58.49 -39.22
N LEU A 44 -4.02 -59.39 -38.58
CA LEU A 44 -3.17 -59.04 -37.44
C LEU A 44 -2.13 -57.98 -37.84
N PHE A 45 -1.47 -58.16 -38.99
CA PHE A 45 -0.43 -57.26 -39.47
C PHE A 45 -0.97 -55.84 -39.73
N PHE A 46 -2.08 -55.72 -40.45
CA PHE A 46 -2.69 -54.41 -40.71
C PHE A 46 -3.23 -53.76 -39.42
N GLY A 47 -3.81 -54.55 -38.51
CA GLY A 47 -4.25 -54.07 -37.20
C GLY A 47 -3.10 -53.49 -36.38
N LEU A 48 -1.94 -54.14 -36.39
CA LEU A 48 -0.76 -53.69 -35.67
C LEU A 48 -0.14 -52.43 -36.28
N ILE A 49 -0.12 -52.29 -37.61
CA ILE A 49 0.30 -51.06 -38.29
C ILE A 49 -0.61 -49.89 -37.90
N LEU A 50 -1.93 -50.10 -37.92
CA LEU A 50 -2.90 -49.06 -37.61
C LEU A 50 -2.77 -48.60 -36.15
N ALA A 51 -2.61 -49.56 -35.23
CA ALA A 51 -2.37 -49.28 -33.81
C ALA A 51 -1.04 -48.53 -33.60
N GLY A 52 0.00 -48.87 -34.34
CA GLY A 52 1.28 -48.14 -34.31
C GLY A 52 1.14 -46.67 -34.74
N LEU A 53 0.38 -46.42 -35.81
CA LEU A 53 0.10 -45.07 -36.29
C LEU A 53 -0.72 -44.26 -35.27
N GLU A 54 -1.74 -44.88 -34.69
CA GLU A 54 -2.59 -44.26 -33.66
C GLU A 54 -1.78 -43.96 -32.38
N ALA A 55 -0.93 -44.88 -31.94
CA ALA A 55 -0.02 -44.67 -30.81
C ALA A 55 0.94 -43.51 -31.06
N PHE A 56 1.47 -43.39 -32.28
CA PHE A 56 2.34 -42.28 -32.66
C PHE A 56 1.60 -40.93 -32.65
N GLY A 57 0.36 -40.88 -33.14
CA GLY A 57 -0.50 -39.70 -33.06
C GLY A 57 -0.79 -39.27 -31.62
N LEU A 58 -1.14 -40.23 -30.76
CA LEU A 58 -1.33 -40.02 -29.33
C LEU A 58 -0.07 -39.45 -28.67
N PHE A 59 1.09 -40.01 -28.99
CA PHE A 59 2.37 -39.54 -28.45
C PHE A 59 2.64 -38.07 -28.79
N LEU A 60 2.48 -37.68 -30.06
CA LEU A 60 2.66 -36.29 -30.50
C LEU A 60 1.69 -35.33 -29.79
N LEU A 61 0.44 -35.74 -29.61
CA LEU A 61 -0.58 -34.94 -28.92
C LEU A 61 -0.19 -34.71 -27.46
N VAL A 62 0.23 -35.75 -26.74
CA VAL A 62 0.65 -35.65 -25.33
C VAL A 62 1.88 -34.76 -25.18
N VAL A 63 2.89 -34.91 -26.04
CA VAL A 63 4.10 -34.08 -26.02
C VAL A 63 3.76 -32.61 -26.31
N GLY A 64 2.95 -32.36 -27.34
CA GLY A 64 2.49 -31.01 -27.68
C GLY A 64 1.71 -30.34 -26.54
N SER A 65 0.81 -31.10 -25.89
CA SER A 65 0.03 -30.62 -24.75
C SER A 65 0.92 -30.29 -23.54
N ARG A 66 1.87 -31.17 -23.19
CA ARG A 66 2.80 -30.93 -22.08
C ARG A 66 3.68 -29.71 -22.32
N ARG A 67 4.12 -29.47 -23.55
CA ARG A 67 4.91 -28.29 -23.91
C ARG A 67 4.11 -27.00 -23.68
N LYS A 68 2.87 -26.95 -24.17
CA LYS A 68 1.95 -25.82 -23.94
C LYS A 68 1.66 -25.60 -22.45
N GLY A 69 1.52 -26.68 -21.67
CA GLY A 69 1.32 -26.61 -20.22
C GLY A 69 2.50 -25.96 -19.48
N LYS A 70 3.73 -26.36 -19.80
CA LYS A 70 4.94 -25.76 -19.21
C LYS A 70 5.09 -24.28 -19.56
N GLU A 71 4.75 -23.89 -20.79
CA GLU A 71 4.78 -22.49 -21.22
C GLU A 71 3.76 -21.64 -20.42
N LEU A 72 2.57 -22.18 -20.11
CA LEU A 72 1.58 -21.51 -19.26
C LEU A 72 2.03 -21.36 -17.80
N GLU A 73 2.68 -22.39 -17.25
CA GLU A 73 3.23 -22.35 -15.88
C GLU A 73 4.30 -21.26 -15.77
N THR A 74 5.20 -21.19 -16.76
CA THR A 74 6.24 -20.17 -16.82
C THR A 74 5.66 -18.76 -16.95
N LEU A 75 4.59 -18.58 -17.73
CA LEU A 75 3.88 -17.30 -17.80
C LEU A 75 3.23 -16.92 -16.46
N THR A 76 2.62 -17.88 -15.79
CA THR A 76 1.98 -17.66 -14.48
C THR A 76 3.01 -17.20 -13.46
N ASP A 77 4.18 -17.83 -13.45
CA ASP A 77 5.30 -17.41 -12.60
C ASP A 77 5.80 -16.01 -12.97
N LEU A 78 5.86 -15.67 -14.27
CA LEU A 78 6.26 -14.33 -14.71
C LEU A 78 5.28 -13.25 -14.22
N VAL A 79 3.97 -13.47 -14.35
CA VAL A 79 2.94 -12.55 -13.83
C VAL A 79 3.07 -12.41 -12.32
N ARG A 80 3.27 -13.53 -11.61
CA ARG A 80 3.37 -13.55 -10.14
C ARG A 80 4.55 -12.73 -9.61
N HIS A 81 5.63 -12.63 -10.39
CA HIS A 81 6.84 -11.89 -10.02
C HIS A 81 6.89 -10.50 -10.67
N GLY A 82 5.80 -10.03 -11.29
CA GLY A 82 5.73 -8.69 -11.90
C GLY A 82 6.62 -8.51 -13.13
N GLY A 83 7.01 -9.60 -13.79
CA GLY A 83 7.80 -9.56 -15.02
C GLY A 83 6.96 -9.08 -16.22
N THR A 84 7.60 -8.41 -17.18
CA THR A 84 6.96 -8.04 -18.44
C THR A 84 6.85 -9.25 -19.35
N ILE A 85 5.64 -9.56 -19.82
CA ILE A 85 5.41 -10.63 -20.79
C ILE A 85 5.42 -10.02 -22.19
N ALA A 86 6.21 -10.59 -23.10
CA ALA A 86 6.20 -10.19 -24.49
C ALA A 86 4.88 -10.61 -25.17
N ASP A 87 4.22 -9.66 -25.85
CA ASP A 87 2.96 -9.86 -26.58
C ASP A 87 2.98 -11.07 -27.52
N SER A 88 4.11 -11.30 -28.20
CA SER A 88 4.30 -12.44 -29.12
C SER A 88 4.22 -13.80 -28.41
N ARG A 89 4.59 -13.87 -27.13
CA ARG A 89 4.44 -15.11 -26.34
C ARG A 89 3.00 -15.36 -25.97
N LEU A 90 2.22 -14.33 -25.63
CA LEU A 90 0.80 -14.47 -25.35
C LEU A 90 0.05 -14.98 -26.58
N GLU A 91 0.31 -14.45 -27.77
CA GLU A 91 -0.37 -14.90 -29.00
C GLU A 91 -0.13 -16.39 -29.32
N SER A 92 1.00 -16.96 -28.90
CA SER A 92 1.31 -18.38 -29.10
C SER A 92 0.35 -19.35 -28.40
N PHE A 93 -0.47 -18.86 -27.46
CA PHE A 93 -1.52 -19.64 -26.77
C PHE A 93 -2.86 -19.64 -27.50
N GLY A 94 -2.93 -19.05 -28.71
CA GLY A 94 -4.15 -18.96 -29.50
C GLY A 94 -5.17 -18.02 -28.85
N PHE A 95 -6.45 -18.39 -28.90
CA PHE A 95 -7.56 -17.53 -28.46
C PHE A 95 -7.45 -17.05 -27.00
N LEU A 96 -7.03 -17.93 -26.08
CA LEU A 96 -6.81 -17.56 -24.68
C LEU A 96 -5.70 -16.53 -24.50
N GLY A 97 -4.65 -16.66 -25.32
CA GLY A 97 -3.54 -15.72 -25.38
C GLY A 97 -3.96 -14.31 -25.78
N VAL A 98 -4.79 -14.21 -26.81
CA VAL A 98 -5.35 -12.94 -27.29
C VAL A 98 -6.24 -12.29 -26.24
N GLN A 99 -7.10 -13.07 -25.56
CA GLN A 99 -7.94 -12.54 -24.48
C GLN A 99 -7.10 -12.03 -23.31
N LEU A 100 -6.09 -12.80 -22.90
CA LEU A 100 -5.21 -12.40 -21.80
C LEU A 100 -4.43 -11.13 -22.13
N ARG A 101 -3.98 -10.99 -23.39
CA ARG A 101 -3.34 -9.76 -23.89
C ARG A 101 -4.28 -8.55 -23.78
N SER A 102 -5.54 -8.68 -24.18
CA SER A 102 -6.53 -7.60 -24.07
C SER A 102 -6.71 -7.14 -22.63
N ILE A 103 -6.88 -8.10 -21.71
CA ILE A 103 -7.07 -7.81 -20.28
C ILE A 103 -5.83 -7.10 -19.70
N LEU A 104 -4.63 -7.60 -20.02
CA LEU A 104 -3.38 -6.99 -19.55
C LEU A 104 -3.20 -5.57 -20.09
N HIS A 105 -3.51 -5.34 -21.36
CA HIS A 105 -3.44 -4.01 -21.97
C HIS A 105 -4.44 -3.05 -21.34
N GLU A 106 -5.71 -3.45 -21.19
CA GLU A 106 -6.74 -2.65 -20.53
C GLU A 106 -6.37 -2.31 -19.08
N LEU A 107 -5.77 -3.27 -18.36
CA LEU A 107 -5.31 -3.05 -16.99
C LEU A 107 -4.14 -2.07 -16.94
N SER A 108 -3.18 -2.20 -17.86
CA SER A 108 -2.05 -1.28 -17.99
C SER A 108 -2.54 0.14 -18.30
N ASP A 109 -3.41 0.30 -19.30
CA ASP A 109 -4.00 1.59 -19.67
C ASP A 109 -4.77 2.22 -18.50
N ALA A 110 -5.55 1.40 -17.78
CA ALA A 110 -6.29 1.87 -16.61
C ALA A 110 -5.34 2.33 -15.48
N SER A 111 -4.24 1.60 -15.26
CA SER A 111 -3.21 1.94 -14.28
C SER A 111 -2.48 3.23 -14.67
N GLU A 112 -2.14 3.40 -15.95
CA GLU A 112 -1.52 4.62 -16.47
C GLU A 112 -2.45 5.82 -16.30
N ARG A 113 -3.72 5.71 -16.70
CA ARG A 113 -4.73 6.76 -16.50
C ARG A 113 -4.89 7.14 -15.03
N LYS A 114 -4.90 6.15 -14.12
CA LYS A 114 -4.92 6.41 -12.67
C LYS A 114 -3.68 7.15 -12.21
N SER A 115 -2.50 6.74 -12.66
CA SER A 115 -1.21 7.34 -12.31
C SER A 115 -1.13 8.80 -12.78
N VAL A 116 -1.53 9.08 -14.03
CA VAL A 116 -1.62 10.43 -14.59
C VAL A 116 -2.62 11.28 -13.80
N ARG A 117 -3.79 10.73 -13.46
CA ARG A 117 -4.78 11.44 -12.65
C ARG A 117 -4.25 11.78 -11.25
N ILE A 118 -3.57 10.85 -10.58
CA ILE A 118 -2.92 11.09 -9.29
C ILE A 118 -1.87 12.20 -9.43
N ALA A 119 -1.00 12.13 -10.43
CA ALA A 119 0.01 13.17 -10.68
C ALA A 119 -0.62 14.54 -10.91
N SER A 120 -1.72 14.60 -11.69
CA SER A 120 -2.45 15.85 -11.94
C SER A 120 -3.09 16.44 -10.68
N LEU A 121 -3.72 15.62 -9.82
CA LEU A 121 -4.35 16.07 -8.58
C LEU A 121 -3.31 16.52 -7.55
N THR A 122 -2.21 15.80 -7.43
CA THR A 122 -1.07 16.20 -6.60
C THR A 122 -0.44 17.50 -7.11
N GLY A 123 -0.33 17.66 -8.43
CA GLY A 123 0.14 18.91 -9.04
C GLY A 123 -0.78 20.09 -8.75
N LEU A 124 -2.10 19.90 -8.88
CA LEU A 124 -3.10 20.91 -8.53
C LEU A 124 -3.06 21.27 -7.04
N LEU A 125 -2.95 20.27 -6.15
CA LEU A 125 -2.84 20.51 -4.72
C LEU A 125 -1.64 21.41 -4.41
N ARG A 126 -0.46 21.10 -4.97
CA ARG A 126 0.75 21.91 -4.77
C ARG A 126 0.56 23.34 -5.30
N ALA A 127 0.02 23.49 -6.51
CA ALA A 127 -0.25 24.80 -7.09
C ALA A 127 -1.22 25.65 -6.24
N VAL A 128 -2.28 25.04 -5.70
CA VAL A 128 -3.21 25.73 -4.80
C VAL A 128 -2.52 26.11 -3.49
N MET A 129 -1.75 25.20 -2.88
CA MET A 129 -1.03 25.48 -1.63
C MET A 129 0.01 26.61 -1.81
N ASP A 130 0.65 26.70 -2.97
CA ASP A 130 1.59 27.78 -3.31
C ASP A 130 0.92 29.15 -3.48
N LEU A 131 -0.39 29.19 -3.77
CA LEU A 131 -1.15 30.43 -3.87
C LEU A 131 -1.70 30.89 -2.52
N VAL A 132 -1.82 29.99 -1.54
CA VAL A 132 -2.37 30.31 -0.23
C VAL A 132 -1.29 30.87 0.68
N GLU A 133 -1.49 32.11 1.15
CA GLU A 133 -0.57 32.77 2.10
C GLU A 133 -0.78 32.30 3.55
N ARG A 134 -1.94 31.75 3.88
CA ARG A 134 -2.21 31.20 5.23
C ARG A 134 -1.31 29.98 5.48
N PRO A 135 -0.76 29.82 6.68
CA PRO A 135 0.09 28.67 7.02
C PRO A 135 -0.76 27.40 7.15
N LEU A 136 -0.85 26.66 6.04
CA LEU A 136 -1.60 25.42 5.90
C LEU A 136 -0.65 24.27 5.60
N LEU A 137 -0.91 23.11 6.19
CA LEU A 137 -0.15 21.89 5.99
C LEU A 137 -1.09 20.71 5.71
N VAL A 138 -0.77 19.89 4.72
CA VAL A 138 -1.51 18.66 4.44
C VAL A 138 -0.66 17.48 4.87
N ILE A 139 -1.20 16.62 5.73
CA ILE A 139 -0.52 15.43 6.22
C ILE A 139 -1.32 14.16 5.92
N GLY A 140 -0.62 13.05 5.71
CA GLY A 140 -1.18 11.72 5.69
C GLY A 140 -1.49 11.19 7.10
N LEU A 141 -2.22 10.09 7.20
CA LEU A 141 -2.55 9.43 8.46
C LEU A 141 -1.32 8.90 9.22
N ASP A 142 -0.24 8.63 8.50
CA ASP A 142 1.06 8.22 9.01
C ASP A 142 1.93 9.41 9.49
N GLY A 143 1.42 10.63 9.36
CA GLY A 143 2.12 11.86 9.71
C GLY A 143 3.10 12.35 8.64
N ASN A 144 3.14 11.73 7.47
CA ASN A 144 3.95 12.23 6.36
C ASN A 144 3.36 13.53 5.80
N ILE A 145 4.21 14.52 5.57
CA ILE A 145 3.78 15.81 5.03
C ILE A 145 3.62 15.69 3.52
N VAL A 146 2.40 15.87 3.00
CA VAL A 146 2.09 15.70 1.57
C VAL A 146 2.28 17.01 0.80
N ALA A 147 1.84 18.12 1.38
CA ALA A 147 1.96 19.46 0.80
C ALA A 147 1.94 20.53 1.90
N ALA A 148 2.56 21.68 1.62
CA ALA A 148 2.58 22.81 2.54
C ALA A 148 2.40 24.11 1.78
N SER A 149 1.82 25.12 2.42
CA SER A 149 1.66 26.43 1.83
C SER A 149 2.89 27.31 2.01
N LYS A 150 2.97 28.41 1.26
CA LYS A 150 4.03 29.42 1.42
C LYS A 150 4.08 30.02 2.82
N GLY A 151 2.94 30.12 3.48
CA GLY A 151 2.86 30.61 4.86
C GLY A 151 3.59 29.70 5.86
N VAL A 152 3.75 28.41 5.55
CA VAL A 152 4.52 27.46 6.39
C VAL A 152 5.98 27.45 5.97
N THR A 153 6.27 27.33 4.67
CA THR A 153 7.66 27.21 4.17
C THR A 153 8.48 28.49 4.31
N GLY A 154 7.83 29.66 4.39
CA GLY A 154 8.49 30.94 4.65
C GLY A 154 8.97 31.13 6.10
N ASN A 155 8.71 30.17 6.99
CA ASN A 155 9.08 30.23 8.40
C ASN A 155 10.34 29.39 8.69
N GLU A 156 11.28 29.94 9.47
CA GLU A 156 12.55 29.26 9.81
C GLU A 156 12.33 27.88 10.46
N ALA A 157 11.24 27.71 11.21
CA ALA A 157 10.88 26.43 11.85
C ALA A 157 10.60 25.29 10.87
N PHE A 158 10.26 25.59 9.61
CA PHE A 158 9.89 24.61 8.58
C PHE A 158 10.71 24.78 7.29
N ALA A 159 11.81 25.55 7.33
CA ALA A 159 12.62 25.84 6.15
C ALA A 159 13.30 24.60 5.55
N GLU A 160 13.62 23.59 6.38
CA GLU A 160 14.24 22.32 5.95
C GLU A 160 13.21 21.24 5.56
N MET A 161 11.91 21.55 5.67
CA MET A 161 10.85 20.58 5.41
C MET A 161 10.74 20.23 3.93
N LYS A 162 10.77 18.94 3.61
CA LYS A 162 10.54 18.42 2.27
C LYS A 162 9.19 17.70 2.18
N ALA A 163 8.30 18.24 1.37
CA ALA A 163 7.00 17.61 1.11
C ALA A 163 7.19 16.24 0.45
N GLY A 164 6.64 15.20 1.08
CA GLY A 164 6.70 13.79 0.68
C GLY A 164 7.75 12.96 1.42
N GLU A 165 8.71 13.60 2.10
CA GLU A 165 9.81 12.92 2.79
C GLU A 165 9.78 13.15 4.30
N SER A 166 9.43 14.37 4.73
CA SER A 166 9.46 14.74 6.14
C SER A 166 8.17 14.38 6.88
N LYS A 167 8.31 14.10 8.18
CA LYS A 167 7.18 13.79 9.07
C LYS A 167 6.83 14.98 9.96
N ILE A 168 5.54 15.14 10.26
CA ILE A 168 5.09 16.19 11.18
C ILE A 168 5.70 16.07 12.58
N GLY A 169 5.97 14.84 13.02
CA GLY A 169 6.58 14.56 14.32
C GLY A 169 8.02 15.04 14.47
N GLU A 170 8.72 15.36 13.37
CA GLU A 170 10.07 15.92 13.39
C GLU A 170 10.06 17.40 13.75
N PHE A 171 8.98 18.12 13.41
CA PHE A 171 8.83 19.55 13.65
C PHE A 171 7.93 19.84 14.85
N ILE A 172 7.01 18.94 15.17
CA ILE A 172 6.04 19.09 16.27
C ILE A 172 6.01 17.81 17.09
N HIS A 173 6.75 17.79 18.19
CA HIS A 173 6.92 16.61 19.05
C HIS A 173 5.71 16.27 19.94
N ASP A 174 4.67 17.12 19.98
CA ASP A 174 3.52 16.98 20.90
C ASP A 174 2.20 16.61 20.19
N VAL A 175 2.27 16.08 18.96
CA VAL A 175 1.07 15.71 18.18
C VAL A 175 0.80 14.21 18.26
N ASP A 176 -0.19 13.82 19.05
CA ASP A 176 -0.74 12.45 19.01
C ASP A 176 -1.79 12.32 17.90
N LEU A 177 -1.34 11.90 16.71
CA LEU A 177 -2.19 11.69 15.53
C LEU A 177 -3.25 10.60 15.74
N ARG A 178 -3.01 9.60 16.62
CA ARG A 178 -4.00 8.53 16.85
C ARG A 178 -5.18 9.05 17.65
N ALA A 179 -4.92 9.86 18.67
CA ALA A 179 -5.96 10.51 19.45
C ALA A 179 -6.79 11.48 18.58
N ILE A 180 -6.11 12.25 17.71
CA ILE A 180 -6.78 13.17 16.78
C ILE A 180 -7.65 12.41 15.77
N LEU A 181 -7.14 11.33 15.19
CA LEU A 181 -7.89 10.50 14.26
C LEU A 181 -9.16 9.93 14.91
N GLY A 182 -9.03 9.35 16.11
CA GLY A 182 -10.18 8.77 16.82
C GLY A 182 -11.23 9.79 17.27
N GLU A 183 -10.85 11.07 17.44
CA GLU A 183 -11.79 12.15 17.75
C GLU A 183 -12.45 12.72 16.48
N ALA A 184 -11.66 12.93 15.42
CA ALA A 184 -12.14 13.41 14.13
C ALA A 184 -13.09 12.41 13.45
N ASP A 185 -12.83 11.11 13.58
CA ASP A 185 -13.70 10.04 13.05
C ASP A 185 -15.04 9.98 13.81
N ARG A 186 -15.03 10.20 15.13
CA ARG A 186 -16.26 10.26 15.93
C ARG A 186 -17.08 11.51 15.67
N ALA A 187 -16.43 12.66 15.59
CA ALA A 187 -17.09 13.95 15.47
C ALA A 187 -17.41 14.35 14.02
N HIS A 188 -16.76 13.74 13.03
CA HIS A 188 -16.77 14.15 11.62
C HIS A 188 -16.52 15.65 11.42
N ALA A 189 -15.70 16.24 12.31
CA ALA A 189 -15.51 17.67 12.43
C ALA A 189 -14.03 18.02 12.68
N PRO A 190 -13.63 19.28 12.46
CA PRO A 190 -12.29 19.72 12.79
C PRO A 190 -11.98 19.56 14.28
N VAL A 191 -10.78 19.06 14.59
CA VAL A 191 -10.30 18.89 15.96
C VAL A 191 -9.30 20.01 16.27
N GLU A 192 -9.60 20.82 17.28
CA GLU A 192 -8.70 21.85 17.78
C GLU A 192 -7.83 21.29 18.93
N ARG A 193 -6.52 21.60 18.92
CA ARG A 193 -5.59 21.20 20.00
C ARG A 193 -4.95 22.41 20.67
N GLU A 194 -4.43 22.20 21.89
CA GLU A 194 -3.75 23.19 22.72
C GLU A 194 -2.44 23.68 22.07
N GLY A 195 -2.59 24.58 21.10
CA GLY A 195 -1.49 25.08 20.28
C GLY A 195 -1.94 25.94 19.11
N HIS A 196 -3.23 26.31 19.05
CA HIS A 196 -3.82 27.09 17.95
C HIS A 196 -3.72 26.40 16.58
N MET A 197 -3.66 25.06 16.57
CA MET A 197 -3.69 24.25 15.35
C MET A 197 -5.05 23.58 15.23
N THR A 198 -5.62 23.65 14.03
CA THR A 198 -6.92 23.02 13.72
C THR A 198 -6.69 21.91 12.71
N PHE A 199 -7.02 20.67 13.08
CA PHE A 199 -6.93 19.50 12.21
C PHE A 199 -8.26 19.28 11.52
N ILE A 200 -8.33 19.58 10.23
CA ILE A 200 -9.53 19.41 9.40
C ILE A 200 -9.42 18.06 8.68
N PRO A 201 -10.29 17.07 8.98
CA PRO A 201 -10.26 15.78 8.30
C PRO A 201 -10.70 15.91 6.82
N VAL A 202 -9.98 15.26 5.92
CA VAL A 202 -10.31 15.15 4.49
C VAL A 202 -10.82 13.74 4.21
N PHE A 203 -12.10 13.64 3.90
CA PHE A 203 -12.78 12.36 3.68
C PHE A 203 -12.65 11.88 2.23
N SER A 204 -12.54 10.57 2.07
CA SER A 204 -12.69 9.90 0.78
C SER A 204 -14.16 9.86 0.34
N VAL A 205 -14.39 9.42 -0.90
CA VAL A 205 -15.75 9.13 -1.41
C VAL A 205 -16.44 8.04 -0.58
N GLN A 206 -15.67 7.21 0.13
CA GLN A 206 -16.18 6.14 1.00
C GLN A 206 -16.46 6.62 2.43
N GLY A 207 -16.20 7.90 2.74
CA GLY A 207 -16.41 8.47 4.07
C GLY A 207 -15.28 8.20 5.07
N GLU A 208 -14.16 7.62 4.63
CA GLU A 208 -13.00 7.39 5.48
C GLU A 208 -12.06 8.59 5.46
N ILE A 209 -11.44 8.94 6.59
CA ILE A 209 -10.44 10.01 6.66
C ILE A 209 -9.17 9.54 5.92
N THR A 210 -8.70 10.32 4.95
CA THR A 210 -7.49 10.00 4.17
C THR A 210 -6.31 10.90 4.50
N HIS A 211 -6.58 12.17 4.79
CA HIS A 211 -5.59 13.20 5.06
C HIS A 211 -6.13 14.16 6.11
N PHE A 212 -5.24 14.90 6.76
CA PHE A 212 -5.59 16.07 7.55
C PHE A 212 -5.04 17.33 6.91
N LEU A 213 -5.89 18.37 6.82
CA LEU A 213 -5.46 19.72 6.56
C LEU A 213 -5.31 20.44 7.91
N ILE A 214 -4.09 20.82 8.23
CA ILE A 214 -3.74 21.53 9.46
C ILE A 214 -3.70 23.02 9.14
N ASP A 215 -4.57 23.78 9.81
CA ASP A 215 -4.51 25.24 9.81
C ASP A 215 -3.75 25.73 11.05
N MET A 216 -2.63 26.43 10.81
CA MET A 216 -1.77 27.02 11.84
C MET A 216 -1.96 28.55 11.96
N SER A 217 -2.98 29.12 11.32
CA SER A 217 -3.13 30.58 11.19
C SER A 217 -3.65 31.28 12.46
N LYS A 218 -4.13 30.54 13.47
CA LYS A 218 -4.56 31.15 14.74
C LYS A 218 -3.31 31.65 15.49
N LYS A 219 -3.25 32.97 15.76
CA LYS A 219 -2.11 33.70 16.36
C LYS A 219 -1.48 32.90 17.53
N GLY A 220 -0.22 32.51 17.38
CA GLY A 220 0.60 31.94 18.45
C GLY A 220 1.13 30.51 18.22
N ALA A 221 0.67 29.78 17.20
CA ALA A 221 1.21 28.45 16.88
C ALA A 221 2.65 28.53 16.36
N ILE A 222 2.88 29.42 15.38
CA ILE A 222 4.17 29.67 14.74
C ILE A 222 5.21 30.22 15.74
N ASP A 223 4.83 31.21 16.55
CA ASP A 223 5.73 31.83 17.53
C ASP A 223 6.13 30.87 18.66
N ARG A 224 5.24 29.94 19.05
CA ARG A 224 5.56 28.91 20.05
C ARG A 224 6.49 27.84 19.50
N ILE A 225 6.27 27.37 18.27
CA ILE A 225 7.18 26.41 17.62
C ILE A 225 8.57 27.03 17.45
N ALA A 226 8.65 28.29 17.01
CA ALA A 226 9.92 29.02 16.95
C ALA A 226 10.59 29.15 18.34
N SER A 227 9.82 29.38 19.41
CA SER A 227 10.36 29.47 20.78
C SER A 227 10.81 28.12 21.37
N ILE A 228 10.18 27.02 20.95
CA ILE A 228 10.52 25.65 21.37
C ILE A 228 11.77 25.17 20.64
N ILE A 229 11.88 25.43 19.33
CA ILE A 229 13.06 25.12 18.51
C ILE A 229 14.27 25.97 18.97
N GLN A 230 14.07 27.24 19.34
CA GLN A 230 15.16 28.12 19.80
C GLN A 230 15.49 27.99 21.29
N GLY A 231 14.85 27.09 22.05
CA GLY A 231 15.15 26.87 23.48
C GLY A 231 15.01 28.11 24.37
N LYS A 232 14.32 29.15 23.91
CA LYS A 232 14.27 30.45 24.58
C LYS A 232 12.96 30.61 25.32
N LYS A 233 12.97 30.20 26.59
CA LYS A 233 11.92 30.48 27.58
C LYS A 233 11.49 31.95 27.45
N PRO A 234 10.22 32.28 27.18
CA PRO A 234 9.83 33.66 26.96
C PRO A 234 10.04 34.47 28.24
N ALA A 235 10.94 35.45 28.14
CA ALA A 235 11.17 36.46 29.16
C ALA A 235 9.88 37.28 29.35
N ARG A 236 9.35 37.25 30.56
CA ARG A 236 8.24 38.09 31.01
C ARG A 236 8.70 39.54 30.94
N LYS A 237 8.16 40.34 30.00
CA LYS A 237 8.45 41.77 29.92
C LYS A 237 7.80 42.51 31.11
N PRO A 238 8.52 43.44 31.77
CA PRO A 238 8.02 44.24 32.87
C PRO A 238 7.36 45.54 32.38
N GLY A 239 6.32 45.97 33.09
CA GLY A 239 5.79 47.35 33.12
C GLY A 239 4.55 47.60 32.28
N ASP A 240 3.41 47.89 32.92
CA ASP A 240 3.02 49.28 33.19
C ASP A 240 1.93 49.35 34.27
N GLY A 241 1.96 50.37 35.12
CA GLY A 241 1.12 50.49 36.32
C GLY A 241 0.03 51.55 36.21
N SER A 242 -1.01 51.45 37.05
CA SER A 242 -1.60 52.62 37.71
C SER A 242 -2.45 52.23 38.93
N ALA A 243 -1.99 52.72 40.07
CA ALA A 243 -2.68 53.24 41.27
C ALA A 243 -3.94 52.55 41.84
N GLY A 244 -3.74 51.93 43.01
CA GLY A 244 -4.41 52.38 44.25
C GLY A 244 -5.41 51.42 44.90
N ASP A 245 -4.99 50.62 45.90
CA ASP A 245 -5.45 50.78 47.29
C ASP A 245 -4.61 49.89 48.26
N LYS A 246 -4.68 50.25 49.55
CA LYS A 246 -3.80 50.00 50.71
C LYS A 246 -3.42 48.55 51.12
N PRO A 247 -2.39 48.41 51.99
CA PRO A 247 -1.65 47.16 52.22
C PRO A 247 -2.24 46.31 53.36
N ARG A 248 -2.16 44.99 53.25
CA ARG A 248 -2.35 44.05 54.37
C ARG A 248 -1.92 42.63 53.96
N GLY A 249 -1.09 41.99 54.78
CA GLY A 249 -1.00 40.52 54.77
C GLY A 249 0.38 39.88 54.68
N SER A 250 1.43 40.45 55.27
CA SER A 250 2.54 39.63 55.78
C SER A 250 1.99 38.78 56.93
N GLY A 251 1.75 37.47 56.74
CA GLY A 251 0.97 36.78 57.77
C GLY A 251 0.94 35.26 57.83
N PHE A 252 1.87 34.51 57.23
CA PHE A 252 1.95 33.07 57.54
C PHE A 252 3.38 32.53 57.70
N ILE A 253 4.33 33.03 56.91
CA ILE A 253 5.71 32.52 56.93
C ILE A 253 6.58 33.22 58.00
N SER A 254 6.28 34.47 58.35
CA SER A 254 6.98 35.20 59.42
C SER A 254 6.53 34.79 60.84
N ALA A 255 5.32 34.25 60.99
CA ALA A 255 4.80 33.74 62.26
C ALA A 255 5.39 32.37 62.64
N LEU A 256 5.78 31.55 61.64
CA LEU A 256 6.43 30.26 61.89
C LEU A 256 7.90 30.40 62.34
N ARG A 257 8.59 31.45 61.89
CA ARG A 257 10.02 31.65 62.19
C ARG A 257 10.30 32.25 63.57
N ALA A 258 9.29 32.84 64.22
CA ALA A 258 9.39 33.43 65.56
C ALA A 258 9.13 32.45 66.72
N ARG A 259 8.61 31.23 66.42
CA ARG A 259 8.28 30.21 67.45
C ARG A 259 9.43 29.26 67.78
N PHE A 260 10.52 29.31 67.01
CA PHE A 260 11.78 28.62 67.30
C PHE A 260 12.91 29.60 67.63
N GLY A 261 12.62 30.60 68.48
CA GLY A 261 13.66 31.08 69.39
C GLY A 261 14.22 29.86 70.14
N ARG A 262 15.50 29.79 70.47
CA ARG A 262 16.16 30.70 71.40
C ARG A 262 17.63 30.22 71.64
N PRO A 263 18.45 30.85 72.51
CA PRO A 263 19.73 31.42 72.12
C PRO A 263 20.88 31.00 73.07
N LYS A 264 22.00 31.73 72.97
CA LYS A 264 23.06 32.07 73.97
C LYS A 264 24.42 31.76 73.39
N ALA A 265 25.50 32.51 73.63
CA ALA A 265 25.80 33.79 74.27
C ALA A 265 27.31 34.02 73.90
N LYS A 266 27.76 35.23 73.53
CA LYS A 266 28.63 36.11 74.36
C LYS A 266 29.80 35.36 75.03
N ASP A 267 31.07 35.67 74.83
CA ASP A 267 31.79 36.96 74.90
C ASP A 267 33.09 36.89 74.06
N ALA A 268 33.41 37.88 73.21
CA ALA A 268 34.35 39.00 73.42
C ALA A 268 35.81 38.69 72.94
N PRO A 269 36.61 39.72 72.61
CA PRO A 269 37.67 39.70 71.60
C PRO A 269 39.09 39.57 72.19
N GLU A 270 40.08 39.28 71.35
CA GLU A 270 41.35 40.02 71.20
C GLU A 270 42.40 39.19 70.43
N THR A 271 43.15 39.91 69.58
CA THR A 271 44.37 39.57 68.81
C THR A 271 44.28 38.55 67.68
#